data_AF-A0A1F4VGK0-F1
#
_entry.id   AF-A0A1F4VGK0-F1
#
_cell.length_a   1.000
_cell.length_b   1.000
_cell.length_c   1.000
_cell.angle_alpha   90.00
_cell.angle_beta   90.00
_cell.angle_gamma   90.00
#
_symmetry.space_group_name_H-M   'P 1'
#
loop_
_entity.id
_entity.type
_entity.pdbx_description
1 polymer ?
#
loop_
_entity_poly.entity_id
_entity_poly.type
_entity_poly.pdbx_seq_one_letter_code
_entity_poly.pdbx_strand_id
1 'polypeptide(L)'
;MKGTAINHPVAMLPPRLTQDTNYTCGTVILRMLLSANGISNPASDKEIILAGKMKEIEQFGSHVGQFYKAVMEMYPEFVVMYKLGAGVSDLYVLLEMGILPCVGWQGIFDATPYISAGIGREDGEDGHYSIVTGVDLDTGYVSMLDPSGWLPDPLLIPTQTLERRWWDLNRFSDCETNEMRDNRDDRLAFIVVPNNPNYLVPMLNMGFVFGNTYTCR
;
A
#
# COMPACT_ATOMS: atom_id res chain seq x y z
N MET A 1 36.15 0.21 -3.15
CA MET A 1 35.32 0.75 -4.24
C MET A 1 34.57 1.96 -3.69
N LYS A 2 34.76 3.15 -4.25
CA LYS A 2 33.99 4.34 -3.84
C LYS A 2 32.62 4.22 -4.48
N GLY A 3 31.60 3.89 -3.68
CA GLY A 3 30.22 3.92 -4.13
C GLY A 3 29.87 5.35 -4.54
N THR A 4 29.46 5.52 -5.80
CA THR A 4 28.78 6.74 -6.25
C THR A 4 27.53 6.90 -5.38
N ALA A 5 27.51 7.94 -4.55
CA ALA A 5 26.32 8.33 -3.81
C ALA A 5 25.22 8.58 -4.83
N ILE A 6 24.23 7.69 -4.86
CA ILE A 6 23.00 7.94 -5.59
C ILE A 6 22.27 8.97 -4.74
N ASN A 7 22.28 10.23 -5.16
CA ASN A 7 21.47 11.28 -4.56
C ASN A 7 20.00 10.95 -4.88
N HIS A 8 19.41 10.05 -4.10
CA HIS A 8 17.98 9.85 -4.12
C HIS A 8 17.35 11.13 -3.57
N PRO A 9 16.44 11.80 -4.31
CA PRO A 9 15.58 12.78 -3.67
C PRO A 9 14.86 12.03 -2.56
N VAL A 10 15.05 12.46 -1.31
CA VAL A 10 14.29 11.97 -0.17
C VAL A 10 12.82 12.10 -0.56
N ALA A 11 12.06 11.00 -0.57
CA ALA A 11 10.63 11.08 -0.81
C ALA A 11 10.05 12.14 0.14
N MET A 12 9.48 13.19 -0.45
CA MET A 12 8.74 14.17 0.34
C MET A 12 7.51 13.46 0.90
N LEU A 13 7.19 13.73 2.16
CA LEU A 13 5.93 13.27 2.72
C LEU A 13 4.80 13.76 1.80
N PRO A 14 3.95 12.86 1.29
CA PRO A 14 2.91 13.24 0.36
C PRO A 14 1.86 14.13 1.05
N PRO A 15 1.12 14.93 0.28
CA PRO A 15 -0.05 15.60 0.83
C PRO A 15 -1.01 14.56 1.38
N ARG A 16 -1.57 14.82 2.57
CA ARG A 16 -2.60 13.96 3.14
C ARG A 16 -3.83 13.98 2.25
N LEU A 17 -4.28 12.80 1.87
CA LEU A 17 -5.55 12.58 1.19
C LEU A 17 -6.42 11.69 2.07
N THR A 18 -7.74 11.90 2.02
CA THR A 18 -8.73 11.11 2.78
C THR A 18 -9.56 10.29 1.80
N GLN A 19 -9.87 9.05 2.17
CA GLN A 19 -10.75 8.17 1.42
C GLN A 19 -12.20 8.62 1.53
N ASP A 20 -12.92 8.55 0.40
CA ASP A 20 -14.34 8.89 0.34
C ASP A 20 -15.24 7.74 0.84
N THR A 21 -14.80 6.49 0.68
CA THR A 21 -15.53 5.28 1.09
C THR A 21 -14.59 4.33 1.83
N ASN A 22 -15.13 3.32 2.52
CA ASN A 22 -14.32 2.31 3.21
C ASN A 22 -13.46 1.46 2.25
N TYR A 23 -13.74 1.51 0.96
CA TYR A 23 -13.11 0.65 -0.03
C TYR A 23 -12.09 1.38 -0.91
N THR A 24 -11.99 2.71 -0.81
CA THR A 24 -11.08 3.53 -1.62
C THR A 24 -9.76 3.86 -0.92
N CYS A 25 -9.45 3.26 0.23
CA CYS A 25 -8.15 3.45 0.89
C CYS A 25 -6.97 3.15 -0.06
N GLY A 26 -7.07 2.08 -0.85
CA GLY A 26 -6.05 1.69 -1.83
C GLY A 26 -5.81 2.71 -2.94
N THR A 27 -6.87 3.32 -3.50
CA THR A 27 -6.76 4.35 -4.54
C THR A 27 -6.14 5.63 -3.99
N VAL A 28 -6.53 6.04 -2.78
CA VAL A 28 -5.97 7.20 -2.09
C VAL A 28 -4.49 7.00 -1.75
N ILE A 29 -4.12 5.82 -1.26
CA ILE A 29 -2.71 5.44 -1.02
C ILE A 29 -1.90 5.52 -2.29
N LEU A 30 -2.42 5.01 -3.41
CA LEU A 30 -1.73 5.07 -4.68
C LEU A 30 -1.45 6.51 -5.13
N ARG A 31 -2.44 7.41 -4.95
CA ARG A 31 -2.28 8.85 -5.23
C ARG A 31 -1.21 9.48 -4.36
N MET A 32 -1.22 9.19 -3.06
CA MET A 32 -0.21 9.69 -2.12
C MET A 32 1.20 9.19 -2.50
N LEU A 33 1.37 7.91 -2.83
CA LEU A 33 2.66 7.36 -3.27
C LEU A 33 3.15 7.97 -4.59
N LEU A 34 2.25 8.21 -5.56
CA LEU A 34 2.60 8.91 -6.81
C LEU A 34 3.02 10.36 -6.55
N SER A 35 2.33 11.07 -5.65
CA SER A 35 2.72 12.42 -5.25
C SER A 35 4.07 12.47 -4.52
N ALA A 36 4.35 11.50 -3.65
CA ALA A 36 5.67 11.37 -3.01
C ALA A 36 6.80 11.15 -4.05
N ASN A 37 6.45 10.58 -5.20
CA ASN A 37 7.33 10.38 -6.36
C ASN A 37 7.35 11.58 -7.34
N GLY A 38 6.78 12.73 -6.96
CA GLY A 38 6.86 13.98 -7.74
C GLY A 38 5.69 14.24 -8.68
N ILE A 39 4.68 13.36 -8.74
CA ILE A 39 3.46 13.63 -9.50
C ILE A 39 2.61 14.66 -8.75
N SER A 40 2.65 15.91 -9.22
CA SER A 40 1.97 17.03 -8.54
C SER A 40 0.43 16.91 -8.58
N ASN A 41 -0.11 16.32 -9.64
CA ASN A 41 -1.55 16.12 -9.83
C ASN A 41 -1.83 14.64 -10.18
N PRO A 42 -1.81 13.73 -9.20
CA PRO A 42 -2.11 12.33 -9.47
C PRO A 42 -3.58 12.18 -9.87
N ALA A 43 -3.86 11.16 -10.67
CA ALA A 43 -5.18 10.82 -11.17
C ALA A 43 -6.18 10.70 -10.03
N SER A 44 -7.44 11.03 -10.30
CA SER A 44 -8.52 10.85 -9.34
C SER A 44 -8.79 9.36 -9.06
N ASP A 45 -9.45 9.06 -7.95
CA ASP A 45 -9.86 7.70 -7.59
C ASP A 45 -10.65 7.03 -8.71
N LYS A 46 -11.56 7.78 -9.38
CA LYS A 46 -12.34 7.28 -10.51
C LYS A 46 -11.48 6.88 -11.70
N GLU A 47 -10.45 7.66 -12.03
CA GLU A 47 -9.51 7.36 -13.11
C GLU A 47 -8.67 6.14 -12.77
N ILE A 48 -8.20 6.04 -11.52
CA ILE A 48 -7.46 4.87 -11.02
C ILE A 48 -8.31 3.60 -11.06
N ILE A 49 -9.56 3.66 -10.61
CA ILE A 49 -10.52 2.55 -10.64
C ILE A 49 -10.70 2.05 -12.07
N LEU A 50 -10.88 2.97 -13.02
CA LEU A 50 -11.09 2.65 -14.43
C LEU A 50 -9.86 1.98 -15.04
N ALA A 51 -8.68 2.58 -14.89
CA ALA A 51 -7.42 2.05 -15.41
C ALA A 51 -7.03 0.71 -14.74
N GLY A 52 -7.28 0.59 -13.44
CA GLY A 52 -7.05 -0.63 -12.67
C GLY A 52 -8.07 -1.74 -12.91
N LYS A 53 -9.17 -1.45 -13.61
CA LYS A 53 -10.31 -2.36 -13.85
C LYS A 53 -10.93 -2.89 -12.56
N MET A 54 -11.06 -2.02 -11.55
CA MET A 54 -11.54 -2.36 -10.20
C MET A 54 -13.08 -2.41 -10.14
N LYS A 55 -13.70 -3.35 -10.85
CA LYS A 55 -15.17 -3.41 -11.01
C LYS A 55 -15.93 -3.61 -9.69
N GLU A 56 -15.33 -4.29 -8.74
CA GLU A 56 -15.94 -4.70 -7.48
C GLU A 56 -15.41 -3.89 -6.28
N ILE A 57 -14.83 -2.70 -6.54
CA ILE A 57 -14.19 -1.91 -5.50
C ILE A 57 -15.15 -1.60 -4.35
N GLU A 58 -16.40 -1.26 -4.63
CA GLU A 58 -17.41 -0.95 -3.59
C GLU A 58 -17.80 -2.16 -2.72
N GLN A 59 -17.28 -3.36 -2.99
CA GLN A 59 -17.56 -4.57 -2.23
C GLN A 59 -16.31 -5.13 -1.55
N PHE A 60 -15.18 -5.15 -2.26
CA PHE A 60 -13.97 -5.84 -1.83
C PHE A 60 -12.73 -4.94 -1.79
N GLY A 61 -12.88 -3.64 -2.09
CA GLY A 61 -11.74 -2.75 -2.20
C GLY A 61 -10.87 -3.09 -3.41
N SER A 62 -9.57 -2.97 -3.23
CA SER A 62 -8.60 -3.09 -4.31
C SER A 62 -7.36 -3.85 -3.88
N HIS A 63 -6.65 -4.43 -4.85
CA HIS A 63 -5.45 -5.20 -4.60
C HIS A 63 -4.29 -4.75 -5.48
N VAL A 64 -3.06 -5.14 -5.10
CA VAL A 64 -1.81 -4.67 -5.74
C VAL A 64 -1.78 -4.89 -7.25
N GLY A 65 -2.32 -6.00 -7.73
CA GLY A 65 -2.40 -6.28 -9.16
C GLY A 65 -3.22 -5.26 -9.95
N GLN A 66 -4.27 -4.69 -9.35
CA GLN A 66 -5.04 -3.60 -9.95
C GLN A 66 -4.29 -2.28 -9.90
N PHE A 67 -3.56 -1.99 -8.81
CA PHE A 67 -2.68 -0.81 -8.73
C PHE A 67 -1.62 -0.85 -9.81
N TYR A 68 -0.99 -2.01 -10.04
CA TYR A 68 -0.02 -2.18 -11.12
C TYR A 68 -0.63 -1.85 -12.48
N LYS A 69 -1.82 -2.39 -12.79
CA LYS A 69 -2.52 -2.11 -14.05
C LYS A 69 -2.78 -0.61 -14.21
N ALA A 70 -3.31 0.02 -13.17
CA ALA A 70 -3.60 1.45 -13.16
C ALA A 70 -2.33 2.29 -13.40
N VAL A 71 -1.25 2.03 -12.65
CA VAL A 71 0.02 2.76 -12.77
C VAL A 71 0.65 2.56 -14.15
N MET A 72 0.71 1.33 -14.65
CA MET A 72 1.30 1.08 -15.97
C MET A 72 0.53 1.75 -17.12
N GLU A 73 -0.80 1.91 -16.96
CA GLU A 73 -1.65 2.57 -17.95
C GLU A 73 -1.51 4.10 -17.90
N MET A 74 -1.48 4.69 -16.71
CA MET A 74 -1.51 6.15 -16.53
C MET A 74 -0.12 6.81 -16.38
N TYR A 75 0.84 6.07 -15.84
CA TYR A 75 2.16 6.53 -15.39
C TYR A 75 3.26 5.50 -15.73
N PRO A 76 3.53 5.22 -17.02
CA PRO A 76 4.43 4.14 -17.45
C PRO A 76 5.89 4.31 -17.01
N GLU A 77 6.28 5.51 -16.57
CA GLU A 77 7.56 5.85 -15.96
C GLU A 77 7.69 5.39 -14.50
N PHE A 78 6.61 4.89 -13.90
CA PHE A 78 6.55 4.27 -12.58
C PHE A 78 6.08 2.82 -12.65
N VAL A 79 6.31 2.08 -11.57
CA VAL A 79 5.82 0.71 -11.45
C VAL A 79 5.50 0.38 -10.00
N VAL A 80 4.46 -0.44 -9.83
CA VAL A 80 4.10 -1.03 -8.54
C VAL A 80 4.87 -2.32 -8.33
N MET A 81 5.59 -2.43 -7.22
CA MET A 81 6.21 -3.67 -6.77
C MET A 81 5.67 -4.03 -5.39
N TYR A 82 5.64 -5.32 -5.07
CA TYR A 82 5.20 -5.79 -3.76
C TYR A 82 6.05 -6.94 -3.25
N LYS A 83 5.97 -7.18 -1.94
CA LYS A 83 6.58 -8.29 -1.24
C LYS A 83 5.57 -8.84 -0.24
N LEU A 84 5.36 -10.15 -0.27
CA LEU A 84 4.70 -10.89 0.81
C LEU A 84 5.77 -11.34 1.81
N GLY A 85 5.39 -11.50 3.07
CA GLY A 85 6.33 -11.88 4.12
C GLY A 85 7.35 -10.79 4.46
N ALA A 86 7.03 -9.52 4.19
CA ALA A 86 7.89 -8.40 4.55
C ALA A 86 8.08 -8.31 6.08
N GLY A 87 9.23 -7.82 6.51
CA GLY A 87 9.52 -7.54 7.92
C GLY A 87 9.61 -6.04 8.20
N VAL A 88 9.57 -5.66 9.48
CA VAL A 88 9.81 -4.26 9.90
C VAL A 88 11.18 -3.76 9.41
N SER A 89 12.19 -4.65 9.34
CA SER A 89 13.49 -4.32 8.76
C SER A 89 13.42 -3.95 7.28
N ASP A 90 12.53 -4.58 6.49
CA ASP A 90 12.34 -4.20 5.09
C ASP A 90 11.78 -2.77 4.99
N LEU A 91 10.80 -2.43 5.83
CA LEU A 91 10.22 -1.09 5.90
C LEU A 91 11.27 -0.05 6.25
N TYR A 92 12.10 -0.33 7.26
CA TYR A 92 13.21 0.54 7.65
C TYR A 92 14.19 0.78 6.49
N VAL A 93 14.64 -0.28 5.81
CA VAL A 93 15.57 -0.14 4.67
C VAL A 93 14.93 0.67 3.53
N LEU A 94 13.65 0.49 3.23
CA LEU A 94 12.96 1.28 2.21
C LEU A 94 12.96 2.77 2.56
N LEU A 95 12.66 3.11 3.81
CA LEU A 95 12.68 4.49 4.29
C LEU A 95 14.08 5.13 4.20
N GLU A 96 15.13 4.38 4.56
CA GLU A 96 16.53 4.83 4.41
C GLU A 96 16.91 5.06 2.94
N MET A 97 16.27 4.34 2.01
CA MET A 97 16.41 4.55 0.56
C MET A 97 15.55 5.71 0.03
N GLY A 98 14.78 6.38 0.90
CA GLY A 98 13.83 7.41 0.50
C GLY A 98 12.62 6.86 -0.26
N ILE A 99 12.24 5.60 -0.04
CA ILE A 99 11.08 4.94 -0.63
C ILE A 99 10.04 4.76 0.47
N LEU A 100 8.80 5.22 0.23
CA LEU A 100 7.69 5.05 1.17
C LEU A 100 6.99 3.71 0.90
N PRO A 101 7.04 2.73 1.83
CA PRO A 101 6.23 1.52 1.70
C PRO A 101 4.80 1.76 2.14
N CYS A 102 3.85 1.15 1.43
CA CYS A 102 2.53 0.89 1.95
C CYS A 102 2.45 -0.53 2.50
N VAL A 103 1.72 -0.71 3.61
CA VAL A 103 1.39 -2.02 4.18
C VAL A 103 -0.10 -2.31 4.03
N GLY A 104 -0.44 -3.55 3.71
CA GLY A 104 -1.81 -4.06 3.81
C GLY A 104 -1.98 -4.80 5.14
N TRP A 105 -2.85 -4.30 6.02
CA TRP A 105 -2.97 -4.77 7.41
C TRP A 105 -4.41 -4.66 7.92
N GLN A 106 -4.74 -5.38 8.98
CA GLN A 106 -6.00 -5.27 9.70
C GLN A 106 -6.01 -3.96 10.50
N GLY A 107 -6.72 -2.94 10.02
CA GLY A 107 -6.77 -1.63 10.68
C GLY A 107 -7.38 -1.71 12.08
N ILE A 108 -7.04 -0.78 12.98
CA ILE A 108 -7.62 -0.72 14.33
C ILE A 108 -8.87 0.16 14.27
N PHE A 109 -10.03 -0.46 14.10
CA PHE A 109 -11.31 0.24 13.89
C PHE A 109 -12.33 0.03 15.01
N ASP A 110 -11.91 -0.57 16.12
CA ASP A 110 -12.70 -1.11 17.24
C ASP A 110 -13.73 -0.15 17.89
N ALA A 111 -13.74 1.13 17.52
CA ALA A 111 -14.71 2.14 17.98
C ALA A 111 -15.11 3.15 16.88
N THR A 112 -15.02 2.78 15.61
CA THR A 112 -15.35 3.70 14.52
C THR A 112 -16.86 3.87 14.35
N PRO A 113 -17.32 5.05 13.89
CA PRO A 113 -18.71 5.24 13.44
C PRO A 113 -19.16 4.20 12.41
N TYR A 114 -18.22 3.59 11.67
CA TYR A 114 -18.46 2.58 10.65
C TYR A 114 -18.86 1.22 11.21
N ILE A 115 -18.21 0.74 12.27
CA ILE A 115 -18.67 -0.46 13.00
C ILE A 115 -20.07 -0.20 13.56
N SER A 116 -20.31 0.99 14.15
CA SER A 116 -21.64 1.35 14.65
C SER A 116 -22.70 1.53 13.55
N ALA A 117 -22.28 1.71 12.29
CA ALA A 117 -23.14 1.79 11.11
C ALA A 117 -23.31 0.44 10.39
N GLY A 118 -22.66 -0.63 10.85
CA GLY A 118 -22.73 -1.98 10.26
C GLY A 118 -21.97 -2.13 8.94
N ILE A 119 -20.97 -1.26 8.67
CA ILE A 119 -20.23 -1.21 7.40
C ILE A 119 -18.84 -1.87 7.52
N GLY A 120 -18.39 -2.19 8.74
CA GLY A 120 -17.16 -2.95 9.01
C GLY A 120 -17.46 -4.28 9.68
N ARG A 121 -16.48 -5.19 9.71
CA ARG A 121 -16.64 -6.45 10.44
C ARG A 121 -16.67 -6.19 11.95
N GLU A 122 -17.62 -6.80 12.64
CA GLU A 122 -17.79 -6.62 14.10
C GLU A 122 -16.58 -7.10 14.91
N ASP A 123 -15.70 -7.92 14.32
CA ASP A 123 -14.45 -8.39 14.90
C ASP A 123 -13.27 -7.41 14.75
N GLY A 124 -13.45 -6.30 14.02
CA GLY A 124 -12.39 -5.33 13.73
C GLY A 124 -11.34 -5.85 12.76
N GLU A 125 -11.66 -6.88 11.96
CA GLU A 125 -10.79 -7.46 10.92
C GLU A 125 -11.11 -6.89 9.53
N ASP A 126 -11.10 -5.56 9.40
CA ASP A 126 -11.17 -4.89 8.10
C ASP A 126 -9.76 -4.63 7.57
N GLY A 127 -9.49 -5.19 6.37
CA GLY A 127 -8.30 -4.92 5.60
C GLY A 127 -8.15 -3.44 5.26
N HIS A 128 -6.93 -2.92 5.41
CA HIS A 128 -6.64 -1.51 5.22
C HIS A 128 -5.22 -1.28 4.69
N TYR A 129 -5.06 -0.17 3.98
CA TYR A 129 -3.77 0.26 3.45
C TYR A 129 -3.32 1.57 4.13
N SER A 130 -2.09 1.57 4.63
CA SER A 130 -1.46 2.76 5.22
C SER A 130 -0.01 2.89 4.75
N ILE A 131 0.47 4.13 4.53
CA ILE A 131 1.86 4.39 4.14
C ILE A 131 2.69 4.47 5.41
N VAL A 132 3.76 3.69 5.50
CA VAL A 132 4.74 3.80 6.58
C VAL A 132 5.66 4.99 6.28
N THR A 133 5.82 5.88 7.25
CA THR A 133 6.64 7.10 7.15
C THR A 133 7.83 7.11 8.09
N GLY A 134 7.89 6.15 9.01
CA GLY A 134 8.93 6.07 10.02
C GLY A 134 8.93 4.70 10.69
N VAL A 135 10.12 4.22 11.02
CA VAL A 135 10.35 3.03 11.82
C VAL A 135 11.41 3.39 12.84
N ASP A 136 11.03 3.36 14.12
CA ASP A 136 11.95 3.53 15.24
C ASP A 136 12.23 2.15 15.84
N LEU A 137 13.41 1.61 15.52
CA LEU A 137 13.84 0.29 15.98
C LEU A 137 14.23 0.29 17.46
N ASP A 138 14.59 1.44 18.03
CA ASP A 138 15.00 1.56 19.43
C ASP A 138 13.79 1.57 20.36
N THR A 139 12.76 2.34 19.99
CA THR A 139 11.52 2.42 20.77
C THR A 139 10.47 1.37 20.36
N GLY A 140 10.64 0.73 19.19
CA GLY A 140 9.75 -0.31 18.71
C GLY A 140 8.42 0.21 18.18
N TYR A 141 8.44 1.36 17.49
CA TYR A 141 7.26 1.98 16.90
C TYR A 141 7.39 2.15 15.39
N VAL A 142 6.24 2.10 14.71
CA VAL A 142 6.11 2.54 13.31
C VAL A 142 5.15 3.73 13.25
N SER A 143 5.47 4.70 12.40
CA SER A 143 4.60 5.83 12.09
C SER A 143 3.99 5.63 10.71
N MET A 144 2.69 5.88 10.57
CA MET A 144 1.96 5.67 9.33
C MET A 144 1.07 6.86 8.97
N LEU A 145 0.95 7.14 7.68
CA LEU A 145 -0.08 7.99 7.11
C LEU A 145 -1.26 7.12 6.70
N ASP A 146 -2.41 7.40 7.29
CA ASP A 146 -3.62 6.62 7.13
C ASP A 146 -4.70 7.42 6.36
N PRO A 147 -5.28 6.87 5.28
CA PRO A 147 -6.24 7.58 4.45
C PRO A 147 -7.63 7.68 5.07
N SER A 148 -7.90 7.05 6.22
CA SER A 148 -9.23 7.08 6.85
C SER A 148 -9.70 8.49 7.21
N GLY A 149 -8.80 9.39 7.60
CA GLY A 149 -9.17 10.76 7.96
C GLY A 149 -9.59 10.95 9.43
N TRP A 150 -9.98 9.91 10.15
CA TRP A 150 -10.36 9.98 11.58
C TRP A 150 -9.28 9.48 12.54
N LEU A 151 -8.25 8.78 12.06
CA LEU A 151 -7.11 8.37 12.87
C LEU A 151 -6.10 9.53 13.07
N PRO A 152 -5.34 9.53 14.18
CA PRO A 152 -4.22 10.46 14.37
C PRO A 152 -3.23 10.41 13.22
N ASP A 153 -2.56 11.53 12.99
CA ASP A 153 -1.62 11.70 11.88
C ASP A 153 -0.34 12.39 12.35
N PRO A 154 0.81 11.69 12.37
CA PRO A 154 0.95 10.28 11.99
C PRO A 154 0.29 9.33 13.01
N LEU A 155 -0.19 8.19 12.52
CA LEU A 155 -0.61 7.07 13.35
C LEU A 155 0.64 6.37 13.88
N LEU A 156 0.82 6.35 15.20
CA LEU A 156 1.91 5.64 15.87
C LEU A 156 1.40 4.32 16.43
N ILE A 157 1.97 3.20 15.98
CA ILE A 157 1.65 1.87 16.53
C ILE A 157 2.93 1.11 16.91
N PRO A 158 2.89 0.28 17.98
CA PRO A 158 4.00 -0.63 18.27
C PRO A 158 4.26 -1.58 17.11
N THR A 159 5.53 -1.87 16.81
CA THR A 159 5.94 -2.82 15.75
C THR A 159 5.28 -4.18 15.94
N GLN A 160 5.23 -4.68 17.17
CA GLN A 160 4.56 -5.94 17.52
C GLN A 160 3.06 -5.93 17.23
N THR A 161 2.42 -4.75 17.34
CA THR A 161 1.00 -4.59 16.99
C THR A 161 0.82 -4.66 15.48
N LEU A 162 1.67 -3.98 14.72
CA LEU A 162 1.68 -4.12 13.26
C LEU A 162 1.87 -5.59 12.90
N GLU A 163 2.93 -6.24 13.35
CA GLU A 163 3.25 -7.64 12.98
C GLU A 163 2.11 -8.63 13.22
N ARG A 164 1.35 -8.49 14.32
CA ARG A 164 0.17 -9.34 14.60
C ARG A 164 -1.01 -9.05 13.67
N ARG A 165 -1.12 -7.82 13.19
CA ARG A 165 -2.23 -7.34 12.35
C ARG A 165 -1.82 -7.20 10.88
N TRP A 166 -0.58 -7.49 10.53
CA TRP A 166 -0.04 -7.29 9.18
C TRP A 166 -0.40 -8.46 8.27
N TRP A 167 -1.70 -8.62 8.06
CA TRP A 167 -2.26 -9.56 7.11
C TRP A 167 -3.61 -9.02 6.61
N ASP A 168 -4.08 -9.55 5.49
CA ASP A 168 -5.41 -9.29 4.98
C ASP A 168 -6.00 -10.49 4.23
N LEU A 169 -7.32 -10.55 4.12
CA LEU A 169 -8.05 -11.52 3.30
C LEU A 169 -8.69 -10.78 2.12
N ASN A 170 -7.98 -10.74 1.01
CA ASN A 170 -8.44 -10.12 -0.21
C ASN A 170 -9.36 -11.07 -0.98
N ARG A 171 -10.55 -10.60 -1.34
CA ARG A 171 -11.52 -11.37 -2.11
C ARG A 171 -11.68 -10.81 -3.50
N PHE A 172 -11.43 -11.62 -4.53
CA PHE A 172 -11.55 -11.17 -5.92
C PHE A 172 -11.94 -12.32 -6.86
N SER A 173 -12.54 -11.97 -7.98
CA SER A 173 -12.88 -12.92 -9.05
C SER A 173 -11.61 -13.42 -9.74
N ASP A 174 -11.46 -14.74 -9.81
CA ASP A 174 -10.43 -15.41 -10.59
C ASP A 174 -10.61 -15.08 -12.08
N CYS A 175 -9.54 -14.66 -12.75
CA CYS A 175 -9.64 -14.19 -14.12
C CYS A 175 -9.78 -15.30 -15.16
N GLU A 176 -9.50 -16.57 -14.81
CA GLU A 176 -9.71 -17.72 -15.68
C GLU A 176 -11.12 -18.31 -15.50
N THR A 177 -11.55 -18.49 -14.25
CA THR A 177 -12.83 -19.16 -13.93
C THR A 177 -13.99 -18.20 -13.67
N ASN A 178 -13.72 -16.92 -13.42
CA ASN A 178 -14.64 -15.92 -12.84
C ASN A 178 -15.19 -16.29 -11.46
N GLU A 179 -14.65 -17.31 -10.79
CA GLU A 179 -15.08 -17.70 -9.45
C GLU A 179 -14.45 -16.78 -8.39
N MET A 180 -15.21 -16.45 -7.35
CA MET A 180 -14.68 -15.68 -6.22
C MET A 180 -13.68 -16.52 -5.43
N ARG A 181 -12.47 -15.99 -5.22
CA ARG A 181 -11.43 -16.60 -4.39
C ARG A 181 -11.01 -15.65 -3.29
N ASP A 182 -10.69 -16.22 -2.14
CA ASP A 182 -10.10 -15.51 -1.02
C ASP A 182 -8.59 -15.78 -1.03
N ASN A 183 -7.79 -14.72 -1.06
CA ASN A 183 -6.34 -14.75 -1.01
C ASN A 183 -5.87 -14.04 0.25
N ARG A 184 -5.17 -14.79 1.10
CA ARG A 184 -4.56 -14.23 2.30
C ARG A 184 -3.21 -13.60 1.96
N ASP A 185 -3.11 -12.32 2.23
CA ASP A 185 -1.87 -11.57 2.13
C ASP A 185 -1.20 -11.51 3.50
N ASP A 186 -0.18 -12.32 3.74
CA ASP A 186 0.61 -12.23 4.97
C ASP A 186 1.77 -11.25 4.78
N ARG A 187 1.80 -10.21 5.61
CA ARG A 187 2.82 -9.16 5.64
C ARG A 187 3.10 -8.54 4.28
N LEU A 188 2.02 -8.11 3.61
CA LEU A 188 2.09 -7.41 2.35
C LEU A 188 2.68 -6.02 2.53
N ALA A 189 3.79 -5.76 1.84
CA ALA A 189 4.28 -4.42 1.56
C ALA A 189 4.22 -4.16 0.05
N PHE A 190 3.82 -2.97 -0.37
CA PHE A 190 3.99 -2.53 -1.74
C PHE A 190 4.54 -1.11 -1.84
N ILE A 191 5.16 -0.81 -2.97
CA ILE A 191 5.84 0.45 -3.26
C ILE A 191 5.50 0.90 -4.68
N VAL A 192 5.60 2.21 -4.90
CA VAL A 192 5.64 2.82 -6.23
C VAL A 192 7.01 3.42 -6.41
N VAL A 193 7.73 2.99 -7.45
CA VAL A 193 9.09 3.44 -7.74
C VAL A 193 9.25 3.76 -9.23
N PRO A 194 10.21 4.61 -9.61
CA PRO A 194 10.55 4.83 -11.02
C PRO A 194 10.87 3.51 -11.73
N ASN A 195 10.35 3.36 -12.94
CA ASN A 195 10.54 2.20 -13.81
C ASN A 195 11.90 2.26 -14.50
N ASN A 196 12.97 2.14 -13.71
CA ASN A 196 14.34 2.08 -14.24
C ASN A 196 15.26 1.21 -13.36
N PRO A 197 16.38 0.71 -13.90
CA PRO A 197 17.24 -0.25 -13.21
C PRO A 197 17.77 0.19 -11.84
N ASN A 198 17.95 1.49 -11.60
CA ASN A 198 18.49 2.00 -10.33
C ASN A 198 17.54 1.76 -9.15
N TYR A 199 16.23 1.69 -9.41
CA TYR A 199 15.23 1.36 -8.41
C TYR A 199 14.87 -0.13 -8.46
N LEU A 200 14.74 -0.70 -9.66
CA LEU A 200 14.28 -2.08 -9.83
C LEU A 200 15.25 -3.12 -9.28
N VAL A 201 16.55 -3.00 -9.55
CA VAL A 201 17.52 -4.02 -9.14
C VAL A 201 17.62 -4.15 -7.61
N PRO A 202 17.73 -3.05 -6.83
CA PRO A 202 17.68 -3.14 -5.38
C PRO A 202 16.40 -3.80 -4.86
N MET A 203 15.23 -3.45 -5.42
CA MET A 203 13.95 -4.00 -4.97
C MET A 203 13.83 -5.49 -5.25
N LEU A 204 14.27 -5.95 -6.43
CA LEU A 204 14.33 -7.37 -6.76
C LEU A 204 15.26 -8.14 -5.80
N ASN A 205 16.42 -7.56 -5.45
CA ASN A 205 17.34 -8.17 -4.47
C ASN A 205 16.75 -8.23 -3.05
N MET A 206 15.86 -7.31 -2.71
CA MET A 206 15.10 -7.32 -1.45
C MET A 206 13.90 -8.29 -1.47
N GLY A 207 13.64 -8.96 -2.61
CA GLY A 207 12.55 -9.92 -2.77
C GLY A 207 11.21 -9.29 -3.15
N PHE A 208 11.19 -8.02 -3.55
CA PHE A 208 10.01 -7.43 -4.19
C PHE A 208 9.86 -7.97 -5.61
N VAL A 209 8.62 -8.19 -6.02
CA VAL A 209 8.24 -8.62 -7.37
C VAL A 209 7.26 -7.62 -7.98
N PHE A 210 7.15 -7.63 -9.31
CA PHE A 210 6.22 -6.74 -10.01
C PHE A 210 4.77 -7.06 -9.68
N GLY A 211 3.94 -6.02 -9.53
CA GLY A 211 2.52 -6.17 -9.20
C GLY A 211 1.70 -6.94 -10.23
N ASN A 212 2.14 -7.08 -11.49
CA ASN A 212 1.49 -7.98 -12.46
C ASN A 212 1.62 -9.47 -12.10
N THR A 213 2.49 -9.84 -11.17
CA THR A 213 2.56 -11.20 -10.62
C THR A 213 1.60 -11.41 -9.46
N TYR A 214 0.99 -10.33 -8.97
CA TYR A 214 -0.18 -10.37 -8.10
C TYR A 214 -1.40 -10.67 -8.99
N THR A 215 -1.45 -11.89 -9.50
CA THR A 215 -2.53 -12.38 -10.35
C THR A 215 -3.33 -13.45 -9.63
N CYS A 216 -4.54 -13.65 -10.15
CA CYS A 216 -5.35 -14.85 -10.02
C CYS A 216 -4.44 -16.08 -9.97
N ARG A 217 -4.44 -16.77 -8.84
CA ARG A 217 -3.94 -18.14 -8.72
C ARG A 217 -5.14 -19.03 -8.55
#